data_AF-A0A0R2S5V3-F1
#
_entry.id   AF-A0A0R2S5V3-F1
#
_cell.length_a   1.000
_cell.length_b   1.000
_cell.length_c   1.000
_cell.angle_alpha   90.00
_cell.angle_beta   90.00
_cell.angle_gamma   90.00
#
_symmetry.space_group_name_H-M   'P 1'
#
loop_
_entity.id
_entity.type
_entity.pdbx_description
1 polymer ?
#
loop_
_entity_poly.entity_id
_entity_poly.type
_entity_poly.pdbx_seq_one_letter_code
_entity_poly.pdbx_strand_id
1 'polypeptide(L)'
;MKLSYFASAQNNSANCLLRFRVVIFAGFSLLSACAVAPGGYVRKLPNDAEVAQYNASVEPDERIVCRRETPVGTNVPRRLCRYIRDMEDTSRFHREQLKRVLR
;
A
#
# COMPACT_ATOMS: atom_id res chain seq x y z
N MET A 1 43.28 -25.24 -45.63
CA MET A 1 41.93 -24.64 -45.63
C MET A 1 41.10 -25.23 -44.48
N LYS A 2 41.02 -24.52 -43.35
CA LYS A 2 39.91 -24.50 -42.36
C LYS A 2 40.37 -23.81 -41.06
N LEU A 3 40.27 -22.48 -41.05
CA LEU A 3 40.37 -21.65 -39.84
C LEU A 3 39.05 -20.88 -39.60
N SER A 4 37.98 -21.25 -40.30
CA SER A 4 36.75 -20.46 -40.41
C SER A 4 35.60 -20.99 -39.54
N TYR A 5 35.74 -22.17 -38.93
CA TYR A 5 34.67 -22.80 -38.13
C TYR A 5 34.66 -22.38 -36.65
N PHE A 6 35.75 -21.82 -36.13
CA PHE A 6 35.83 -21.42 -34.70
C PHE A 6 35.34 -19.98 -34.41
N ALA A 7 35.30 -19.11 -35.42
CA ALA A 7 34.93 -17.70 -35.24
C ALA A 7 33.41 -17.46 -35.09
N SER A 8 32.57 -18.35 -35.62
CA SER A 8 31.11 -18.25 -35.51
C SER A 8 30.59 -18.67 -34.13
N ALA A 9 31.32 -19.50 -33.38
CA ALA A 9 30.93 -19.92 -32.02
C ALA A 9 31.21 -18.84 -30.95
N GLN A 10 32.31 -18.07 -31.10
CA GLN A 10 32.68 -17.01 -30.15
C GLN A 10 31.76 -15.78 -30.23
N ASN A 11 31.36 -15.36 -31.44
CA ASN A 11 30.49 -14.20 -31.62
C ASN A 11 29.07 -14.43 -31.07
N ASN A 12 28.56 -15.66 -31.12
CA ASN A 12 27.25 -15.99 -30.56
C ASN A 12 27.26 -15.98 -29.03
N SER A 13 28.37 -16.39 -28.40
CA SER A 13 28.52 -16.41 -26.94
C SER A 13 28.61 -14.99 -26.35
N ALA A 14 29.45 -14.12 -26.93
CA ALA A 14 29.58 -12.74 -26.46
C ALA A 14 28.28 -11.92 -26.65
N ASN A 15 27.60 -12.10 -27.78
CA ASN A 15 26.31 -11.47 -28.04
C ASN A 15 25.20 -12.02 -27.13
N CYS A 16 25.26 -13.31 -26.78
CA CYS A 16 24.34 -13.94 -25.82
C CYS A 16 24.52 -13.35 -24.42
N LEU A 17 25.78 -13.26 -23.95
CA LEU A 17 26.11 -12.66 -22.64
C LEU A 17 25.72 -11.17 -22.57
N LEU A 18 25.92 -10.42 -23.66
CA LEU A 18 25.49 -9.02 -23.74
C LEU A 18 23.97 -8.89 -23.69
N ARG A 19 23.23 -9.75 -24.40
CA ARG A 19 21.76 -9.80 -24.36
C ARG A 19 21.24 -10.16 -22.97
N PHE A 20 21.85 -11.15 -22.31
CA PHE A 20 21.51 -11.51 -20.93
C PHE A 20 21.74 -10.35 -19.96
N ARG A 21 22.86 -9.63 -20.09
CA ARG A 21 23.13 -8.44 -19.28
C ARG A 21 22.08 -7.36 -19.49
N VAL A 22 21.70 -7.08 -20.73
CA VAL A 22 20.65 -6.09 -21.05
C VAL A 22 19.30 -6.50 -20.47
N VAL A 23 18.93 -7.78 -20.56
CA VAL A 23 17.68 -8.30 -19.99
C VAL A 23 17.67 -8.20 -18.46
N ILE A 24 18.78 -8.52 -17.80
CA ILE A 24 18.91 -8.41 -16.35
C ILE A 24 18.81 -6.94 -15.91
N PHE A 25 19.54 -6.03 -16.56
CA PHE A 25 19.49 -4.60 -16.25
C PHE A 25 18.10 -3.99 -16.50
N ALA A 26 17.43 -4.39 -17.57
CA ALA A 26 16.06 -3.97 -17.86
C ALA A 26 15.09 -4.50 -16.80
N GLY A 27 15.23 -5.76 -16.39
CA GLY A 27 14.43 -6.38 -15.34
C GLY A 27 14.58 -5.71 -13.98
N PHE A 28 15.81 -5.41 -13.55
CA PHE A 28 16.07 -4.69 -12.30
C PHE A 28 15.52 -3.27 -12.31
N SER A 29 15.61 -2.57 -13.45
CA SER A 29 15.05 -1.22 -13.61
C SER A 29 13.53 -1.21 -13.43
N LEU A 30 12.83 -2.19 -14.02
CA LEU A 30 11.38 -2.35 -13.92
C LEU A 30 10.92 -2.70 -12.49
N LEU A 31 11.69 -3.50 -11.75
CA LEU A 31 11.37 -3.87 -10.37
C LEU A 31 11.51 -2.71 -9.37
N SER A 32 12.35 -1.71 -9.66
CA SER A 32 12.50 -0.54 -8.76
C SER A 32 11.25 0.34 -8.69
N ALA A 33 10.41 0.34 -9.74
CA ALA A 33 9.15 1.08 -9.75
C ALA A 33 8.11 0.51 -8.76
N CYS A 34 8.28 -0.75 -8.33
CA CYS A 34 7.42 -1.38 -7.32
C CYS A 34 7.94 -1.16 -5.89
N ALA A 35 9.09 -0.53 -5.69
CA ALA A 35 9.59 -0.16 -4.37
C ALA A 35 8.86 1.08 -3.84
N VAL A 36 7.54 0.97 -3.67
CA VAL A 36 6.75 1.95 -2.94
C VAL A 36 7.09 1.77 -1.47
N ALA A 37 8.01 2.58 -0.96
CA ALA A 37 8.13 2.75 0.48
C ALA A 37 6.77 3.23 0.99
N PRO A 38 6.15 2.59 2.00
CA PRO A 38 5.01 3.15 2.67
C PRO A 38 5.53 4.27 3.58
N GLY A 39 6.09 5.32 2.99
CA GLY A 39 6.29 6.62 3.60
C GLY A 39 4.92 7.29 3.72
N GLY A 40 4.02 6.63 4.45
CA GLY A 40 2.74 7.19 4.82
C GLY A 40 3.05 8.46 5.60
N TYR A 41 2.65 9.59 5.04
CA TYR A 41 2.63 10.88 5.72
C TYR A 41 2.21 10.61 7.16
N VAL A 42 3.09 10.89 8.14
CA VAL A 42 2.73 10.80 9.55
C VAL A 42 1.78 11.95 9.80
N ARG A 43 0.52 11.77 9.41
CA ARG A 43 -0.56 12.67 9.72
C ARG A 43 -0.64 12.66 11.23
N LYS A 44 -0.12 13.73 11.86
CA LYS A 44 -0.17 13.87 13.31
C LYS A 44 -1.61 13.69 13.73
N LEU A 45 -1.86 12.62 14.47
CA LEU A 45 -3.17 12.32 14.98
C LEU A 45 -3.50 13.40 16.03
N PRO A 46 -4.69 14.02 15.98
CA PRO A 46 -5.03 15.08 16.91
C PRO A 46 -4.99 14.57 18.36
N ASN A 47 -4.59 15.46 19.26
CA ASN A 47 -4.56 15.16 20.68
C ASN A 47 -5.99 15.15 21.27
N ASP A 48 -6.19 14.49 22.41
CA ASP A 48 -7.51 14.41 23.05
C ASP A 48 -8.05 15.82 23.42
N ALA A 49 -7.17 16.76 23.77
CA ALA A 49 -7.54 18.14 24.03
C ALA A 49 -8.06 18.87 22.78
N GLU A 50 -7.39 18.69 21.63
CA GLU A 50 -7.79 19.29 20.36
C GLU A 50 -9.13 18.72 19.89
N VAL A 51 -9.34 17.41 20.09
CA VAL A 51 -10.60 16.73 19.76
C VAL A 51 -11.73 17.25 20.64
N ALA A 52 -11.52 17.42 21.94
CA ALA A 52 -12.53 17.96 22.85
C ALA A 52 -12.92 19.40 22.48
N GLN A 53 -11.93 20.23 22.14
CA GLN A 53 -12.16 21.61 21.72
C GLN A 53 -12.99 21.67 20.42
N TYR A 54 -12.62 20.87 19.42
CA TYR A 54 -13.36 20.79 18.18
C TYR A 54 -14.81 20.31 18.42
N ASN A 55 -14.97 19.21 19.16
CA ASN A 55 -16.29 18.61 19.44
C ASN A 55 -17.21 19.54 20.25
N ALA A 56 -16.67 20.48 21.03
CA ALA A 56 -17.46 21.49 21.74
C ALA A 56 -18.07 22.55 20.82
N SER A 57 -17.47 22.76 19.64
CA SER A 57 -17.88 23.79 18.68
C SER A 57 -18.72 23.29 17.49
N VAL A 58 -18.84 21.97 17.31
CA VAL A 58 -19.48 21.37 16.12
C VAL A 58 -20.74 20.58 16.42
N GLU A 59 -21.57 20.47 15.39
CA GLU A 59 -22.77 19.64 15.39
C GLU A 59 -22.45 18.15 15.61
N PRO A 60 -23.38 17.35 16.16
CA PRO A 60 -23.15 15.95 16.52
C PRO A 60 -22.57 15.07 15.40
N ASP A 61 -23.05 15.22 14.18
CA ASP A 61 -22.65 14.38 13.03
C ASP A 61 -21.22 14.65 12.56
N GLU A 62 -20.71 15.85 12.85
CA GLU A 62 -19.37 16.29 12.51
C GLU A 62 -18.36 16.06 13.64
N ARG A 63 -18.79 15.49 14.77
CA ARG A 63 -17.88 15.20 15.87
C ARG A 63 -16.87 14.13 15.49
N ILE A 64 -15.68 14.25 16.06
CA ILE A 64 -14.58 13.30 15.89
C ILE A 64 -14.55 12.37 17.10
N VAL A 65 -14.46 11.07 16.84
CA VAL A 65 -14.29 10.04 17.87
C VAL A 65 -12.99 9.29 17.63
N CYS A 66 -12.15 9.22 18.66
CA CYS A 66 -10.89 8.48 18.64
C CYS A 66 -11.04 7.14 19.37
N ARG A 67 -10.69 6.03 18.72
CA ARG A 67 -10.71 4.67 19.30
C ARG A 67 -9.45 3.91 18.94
N ARG A 68 -9.12 2.89 19.73
CA ARG A 68 -8.08 1.92 19.35
C ARG A 68 -8.73 0.82 18.53
N GLU A 69 -8.41 0.78 17.25
CA GLU A 69 -8.87 -0.25 16.33
C GLU A 69 -7.69 -1.10 15.88
N THR A 70 -7.92 -2.40 15.69
CA THR A 70 -6.93 -3.31 15.12
C THR A 70 -7.23 -3.46 13.63
N PRO A 71 -6.41 -2.89 12.73
CA PRO A 71 -6.64 -3.02 11.29
C PRO A 71 -6.57 -4.48 10.84
N VAL A 72 -7.33 -4.82 9.80
CA VAL A 72 -7.26 -6.14 9.18
C VAL A 72 -5.84 -6.40 8.67
N GLY A 73 -5.29 -7.58 8.98
CA GLY A 73 -3.93 -7.97 8.58
C GLY A 73 -2.83 -7.59 9.59
N THR A 74 -3.18 -7.00 10.74
CA THR A 74 -2.25 -6.82 11.86
C THR A 74 -2.93 -7.15 13.19
N ASN A 75 -2.16 -7.57 14.20
CA ASN A 75 -2.65 -7.77 15.57
C ASN A 75 -2.30 -6.59 16.50
N VAL A 76 -1.74 -5.51 15.94
CA VAL A 76 -1.30 -4.35 16.72
C VAL A 76 -2.41 -3.28 16.69
N PRO A 77 -3.05 -2.97 17.83
CA PRO A 77 -4.05 -1.92 17.89
C PRO A 77 -3.42 -0.54 17.64
N ARG A 78 -4.08 0.29 16.85
CA ARG A 78 -3.67 1.66 16.54
C ARG A 78 -4.77 2.65 16.93
N ARG A 79 -4.39 3.82 17.43
CA ARG A 79 -5.35 4.92 17.70
C ARG A 79 -5.76 5.52 16.36
N LEU A 80 -7.06 5.47 16.04
CA LEU A 80 -7.66 6.06 14.86
C LEU A 80 -8.72 7.05 15.32
N CYS A 81 -8.79 8.20 14.65
CA CYS A 81 -9.81 9.21 14.88
C CYS A 81 -10.60 9.40 13.57
N ARG A 82 -11.92 9.29 13.64
CA ARG A 82 -12.83 9.42 12.49
C ARG A 82 -14.02 10.29 12.86
N TYR A 83 -14.68 10.85 11.84
CA TYR A 83 -15.96 11.53 12.02
C TYR A 83 -17.07 10.52 12.31
N ILE A 84 -18.07 10.91 13.10
CA ILE A 84 -19.20 10.03 13.45
C ILE A 84 -19.95 9.58 12.20
N ARG A 85 -20.25 10.49 11.26
CA ARG A 85 -20.91 10.16 9.99
C ARG A 85 -20.23 9.00 9.22
N ASP A 86 -18.89 9.00 9.18
CA ASP A 86 -18.10 7.99 8.46
C ASP A 86 -18.20 6.61 9.14
N MET A 87 -18.36 6.59 10.47
CA MET A 87 -18.57 5.36 11.24
C MET A 87 -19.97 4.79 11.00
N GLU A 88 -20.98 5.64 10.90
CA GLU A 88 -22.35 5.19 10.64
C GLU A 88 -22.48 4.54 9.26
N ASP A 89 -21.90 5.16 8.23
CA ASP A 89 -21.92 4.62 6.87
C ASP A 89 -21.21 3.28 6.74
N THR A 90 -20.02 3.15 7.36
CA THR A 90 -19.28 1.88 7.37
C THR A 90 -20.03 0.79 8.14
N SER A 91 -20.64 1.13 9.29
CA SER A 91 -21.43 0.17 10.07
C SER A 91 -22.66 -0.35 9.30
N ARG A 92 -23.35 0.53 8.56
CA ARG A 92 -24.50 0.15 7.72
C ARG A 92 -24.06 -0.76 6.58
N PHE A 93 -22.98 -0.40 5.88
CA PHE A 93 -22.44 -1.23 4.80
C PHE A 93 -22.02 -2.62 5.29
N HIS A 94 -21.30 -2.71 6.41
CA HIS A 94 -20.91 -4.00 6.99
C HIS A 94 -22.13 -4.86 7.35
N ARG A 95 -23.18 -4.25 7.91
CA ARG A 95 -24.42 -4.96 8.27
C ARG A 95 -25.18 -5.45 7.03
N GLU A 96 -25.22 -4.65 5.97
CA GLU A 96 -25.80 -5.02 4.66
C GLU A 96 -25.03 -6.18 4.01
N GLN A 97 -23.69 -6.15 4.03
CA GLN A 97 -22.86 -7.23 3.50
C GLN A 97 -23.03 -8.53 4.29
N LEU A 98 -23.03 -8.46 5.62
CA LEU A 98 -23.29 -9.64 6.47
C LEU A 98 -24.66 -10.27 6.20
N LYS A 99 -25.70 -9.46 5.99
CA LYS A 99 -27.04 -9.97 5.65
C LYS A 99 -27.08 -10.74 4.33
N ARG A 100 -26.24 -10.39 3.34
CA ARG A 100 -26.20 -11.09 2.05
C ARG A 100 -25.47 -12.42 2.13
N VAL A 101 -24.49 -12.55 3.02
CA VAL A 101 -23.71 -13.79 3.20
C VAL A 101 -24.45 -14.81 4.07
N LEU A 102 -25.28 -14.35 5.00
CA LEU A 102 -26.05 -15.22 5.93
C LEU A 102 -27.41 -15.69 5.38
N ARG A 103 -27.72 -15.45 4.10
CA ARG A 103 -29.00 -15.82 3.48
C ARG A 103 -28.83 -16.93 2.45
#